data_AF-A0A3A8YDS4-F1
#
_entry.id   AF-A0A3A8YDS4-F1
#
_cell.length_a   1.000
_cell.length_b   1.000
_cell.length_c   1.000
_cell.angle_alpha   90.00
_cell.angle_beta   90.00
_cell.angle_gamma   90.00
#
_symmetry.space_group_name_H-M   'P 1'
#
loop_
_entity.id
_entity.type
_entity.pdbx_description
1 polymer ?
#
loop_
_entity_poly.entity_id
_entity_poly.type
_entity_poly.pdbx_seq_one_letter_code
_entity_poly.pdbx_strand_id
1 'polypeptide(L)'
;MEPAECFDAGVQLGYLISRMGQLEMQGHDLRERVLKLPPEQQFTFALMQTGSLAQLWRTVSPEDAVVLAAGVLEVPEEDLREDMRTAVEAARERMGDLDTL
;
A
#
# COMPACT_ATOMS: atom_id res chain seq x y z
N MET A 1 11.67 -8.04 -13.19
CA MET A 1 10.84 -8.33 -12.02
C MET A 1 10.16 -9.65 -12.29
N GLU A 2 10.42 -10.62 -11.44
CA GLU A 2 9.87 -11.97 -11.55
C GLU A 2 8.35 -11.95 -11.26
N PRO A 3 7.56 -12.90 -11.79
CA PRO A 3 6.11 -12.95 -11.53
C PRO A 3 5.72 -12.96 -10.04
N ALA A 4 6.55 -13.60 -9.20
CA ALA A 4 6.36 -13.63 -7.76
C ALA A 4 6.55 -12.24 -7.10
N GLU A 5 7.53 -11.47 -7.57
CA GLU A 5 7.78 -10.10 -7.07
C GLU A 5 6.65 -9.15 -7.49
N CYS A 6 6.11 -9.31 -8.70
CA CYS A 6 4.96 -8.54 -9.17
C CYS A 6 3.70 -8.82 -8.34
N PHE A 7 3.46 -10.08 -7.97
CA PHE A 7 2.33 -10.46 -7.12
C PHE A 7 2.45 -9.83 -5.73
N ASP A 8 3.59 -9.98 -5.07
CA ASP A 8 3.82 -9.45 -3.72
C ASP A 8 3.65 -7.93 -3.70
N ALA A 9 4.26 -7.21 -4.65
CA ALA A 9 4.11 -5.77 -4.78
C ALA A 9 2.64 -5.35 -5.01
N GLY A 10 1.86 -6.15 -5.74
CA GLY A 10 0.44 -5.91 -5.96
C GLY A 10 -0.39 -6.03 -4.69
N VAL A 11 -0.20 -7.11 -3.93
CA VAL A 11 -0.89 -7.32 -2.65
C VAL A 11 -0.53 -6.23 -1.65
N GLN A 12 0.75 -5.89 -1.57
CA GLN A 12 1.28 -4.83 -0.72
C GLN A 12 0.64 -3.46 -1.02
N LEU A 13 0.64 -3.02 -2.28
CA LEU A 13 -0.01 -1.75 -2.66
C LEU A 13 -1.52 -1.78 -2.42
N GLY A 14 -2.18 -2.91 -2.73
CA GLY A 14 -3.61 -3.08 -2.46
C GLY A 14 -3.95 -2.97 -0.97
N TYR A 15 -3.13 -3.55 -0.10
CA TYR A 15 -3.25 -3.42 1.35
C TYR A 15 -3.13 -1.96 1.80
N LEU A 16 -2.11 -1.24 1.34
CA LEU A 16 -1.90 0.18 1.70
C LEU A 16 -3.07 1.07 1.26
N ILE A 17 -3.53 0.92 0.02
CA ILE A 17 -4.70 1.66 -0.51
C ILE A 17 -5.94 1.37 0.36
N SER A 18 -6.17 0.10 0.70
CA SER A 18 -7.30 -0.29 1.54
C SER A 18 -7.22 0.33 2.93
N ARG A 19 -6.06 0.32 3.57
CA ARG A 19 -5.85 0.92 4.91
C ARG A 19 -6.08 2.42 4.92
N MET A 20 -5.59 3.13 3.89
CA MET A 20 -5.86 4.56 3.75
C MET A 20 -7.36 4.82 3.55
N GLY A 21 -8.03 4.04 2.69
CA GLY A 21 -9.49 4.14 2.53
C GLY A 21 -10.27 3.88 3.82
N GLN A 22 -9.83 2.94 4.66
CA GLN A 22 -10.42 2.70 5.98
C GLN A 22 -10.29 3.90 6.92
N LEU A 23 -9.15 4.58 6.95
CA LEU A 23 -8.97 5.79 7.75
C LEU A 23 -9.92 6.92 7.30
N GLU A 24 -10.07 7.14 5.99
CA GLU A 24 -11.04 8.11 5.47
C GLU A 24 -12.48 7.76 5.91
N MET A 25 -12.84 6.47 5.83
CA MET A 25 -14.16 6.00 6.30
C MET A 25 -14.35 6.16 7.81
N GLN A 26 -13.27 6.10 8.59
CA GLN A 26 -13.28 6.36 10.04
C GLN A 26 -13.32 7.85 10.40
N GLY A 27 -13.32 8.74 9.39
CA GLY A 27 -13.43 10.18 9.57
C GLY A 27 -12.08 10.89 9.76
N HIS A 28 -10.96 10.22 9.50
CA HIS A 28 -9.65 10.88 9.49
C HIS A 28 -9.49 11.73 8.22
N ASP A 29 -9.02 12.97 8.37
CA ASP A 29 -8.68 13.82 7.24
C ASP A 29 -7.28 13.46 6.71
N LEU A 30 -7.24 12.58 5.69
CA LEU A 30 -5.99 12.22 5.05
C LEU A 30 -5.33 13.38 4.32
N ARG A 31 -6.09 14.37 3.83
CA ARG A 31 -5.49 15.54 3.17
C ARG A 31 -4.69 16.36 4.17
N GLU A 32 -5.23 16.58 5.36
CA GLU A 32 -4.51 17.28 6.43
C GLU A 32 -3.21 16.55 6.81
N ARG A 33 -3.26 15.22 6.91
CA ARG A 33 -2.09 14.39 7.23
C ARG A 33 -1.04 14.45 6.11
N VAL A 34 -1.46 14.32 4.86
CA VAL A 34 -0.58 14.37 3.69
C VAL A 34 0.07 15.73 3.51
N LEU A 35 -0.64 16.83 3.79
CA LEU A 35 -0.08 18.19 3.68
C LEU A 35 1.11 18.44 4.63
N LYS A 36 1.27 17.63 5.67
CA LYS A 36 2.40 17.71 6.62
C LYS A 36 3.63 16.92 6.13
N LEU A 37 3.49 16.14 5.06
CA LEU A 37 4.55 15.30 4.50
C LEU A 37 5.39 16.05 3.45
N PRO A 38 6.62 15.57 3.15
CA PRO A 38 7.43 16.10 2.04
C PRO A 38 6.70 16.07 0.69
N PRO A 39 6.98 17.02 -0.23
CA PRO A 39 6.30 17.13 -1.53
C PRO A 39 6.33 15.85 -2.37
N GLU A 40 7.40 15.07 -2.30
CA GLU A 40 7.55 13.80 -3.01
C GLU A 40 6.51 12.78 -2.53
N GLN A 41 6.27 12.72 -1.22
CA GLN A 41 5.26 11.85 -0.63
C GLN A 41 3.85 12.33 -0.97
N GLN A 42 3.62 13.66 -1.00
CA GLN A 42 2.34 14.22 -1.44
C GLN A 42 2.02 13.83 -2.89
N PHE A 43 3.02 13.86 -3.78
CA PHE A 43 2.87 13.41 -5.17
C PHE A 43 2.58 11.91 -5.25
N THR A 44 3.31 11.09 -4.49
CA THR A 44 3.06 9.65 -4.39
C THR A 44 1.64 9.36 -3.91
N PHE A 45 1.11 10.12 -2.94
CA PHE A 45 -0.26 9.97 -2.47
C PHE A 45 -1.29 10.30 -3.55
N ALA A 46 -1.08 11.40 -4.27
CA ALA A 46 -1.96 11.78 -5.40
C ALA A 46 -1.98 10.70 -6.48
N LEU A 47 -0.85 10.03 -6.72
CA LEU A 47 -0.80 8.87 -7.61
C LEU A 47 -1.57 7.69 -7.02
N MET A 48 -1.36 7.33 -5.75
CA MET A 48 -2.07 6.22 -5.05
C MET A 48 -3.59 6.37 -5.09
N GLN A 49 -4.11 7.59 -5.03
CA GLN A 49 -5.52 7.91 -5.15
C GLN A 49 -6.14 7.59 -6.52
N THR A 50 -5.33 7.37 -7.56
CA THR A 50 -5.85 6.95 -8.87
C THR A 50 -6.46 5.54 -8.86
N GLY A 51 -6.14 4.71 -7.86
CA GLY A 51 -6.63 3.33 -7.74
C GLY A 51 -6.18 2.38 -8.85
N SER A 52 -5.36 2.84 -9.79
CA SER A 52 -4.90 2.07 -10.94
C SER A 52 -3.54 1.43 -10.63
N LEU A 53 -3.53 0.15 -10.24
CA LEU A 53 -2.30 -0.59 -9.94
C LEU A 53 -1.28 -0.54 -11.09
N ALA A 54 -1.74 -0.64 -12.34
CA ALA A 54 -0.88 -0.57 -13.51
C ALA A 54 -0.21 0.81 -13.68
N GLN A 55 -0.90 1.87 -13.27
CA GLN A 55 -0.34 3.23 -13.28
C GLN A 55 0.60 3.43 -12.10
N LEU A 56 0.23 2.94 -10.92
CA LEU A 56 1.05 3.00 -9.71
C LEU A 56 2.40 2.31 -9.87
N TRP A 57 2.43 1.09 -10.40
CA TRP A 57 3.68 0.37 -10.64
C TRP A 57 4.63 1.06 -11.61
N ARG A 58 4.14 1.97 -12.46
CA ARG A 58 4.97 2.72 -13.41
C ARG A 58 5.54 4.01 -12.81
N THR A 59 4.95 4.51 -11.74
CA THR A 59 5.24 5.86 -11.23
C THR A 59 5.61 5.91 -9.75
N VAL A 60 5.35 4.84 -8.99
CA VAL A 60 5.60 4.75 -7.56
C VAL A 60 6.35 3.47 -7.26
N SER A 61 7.49 3.59 -6.57
CA SER A 61 8.20 2.41 -6.05
C SER A 61 7.47 1.87 -4.81
N PRO A 62 7.52 0.54 -4.54
CA PRO A 62 6.94 -0.03 -3.33
C PRO A 62 7.48 0.66 -2.06
N GLU A 63 8.77 0.97 -2.03
CA GLU A 63 9.46 1.64 -0.94
C GLU A 63 8.90 3.03 -0.67
N ASP A 64 8.72 3.85 -1.71
CA ASP A 64 8.13 5.19 -1.57
C ASP A 64 6.68 5.12 -1.08
N ALA A 65 5.91 4.11 -1.53
CA ALA A 65 4.55 3.89 -1.06
C ALA A 65 4.50 3.52 0.42
N VAL A 66 5.45 2.70 0.90
CA VAL A 66 5.55 2.33 2.33
C VAL A 66 5.89 3.54 3.18
N VAL A 67 6.91 4.32 2.79
CA VAL A 67 7.33 5.52 3.54
C VAL A 67 6.18 6.52 3.64
N LEU A 68 5.48 6.78 2.52
CA LEU A 68 4.29 7.62 2.51
C LEU A 68 3.21 7.07 3.46
N ALA A 69 2.86 5.79 3.30
CA ALA A 69 1.77 5.21 4.07
C ALA A 69 2.08 5.21 5.56
N ALA A 70 3.31 4.93 5.99
CA ALA A 70 3.73 5.03 7.38
C ALA A 70 3.50 6.45 7.94
N GLY A 71 3.85 7.49 7.19
CA GLY A 71 3.59 8.88 7.55
C GLY A 71 2.10 9.22 7.66
N VAL A 72 1.28 8.75 6.73
CA VAL A 72 -0.19 8.99 6.73
C VAL A 72 -0.90 8.20 7.84
N LEU A 73 -0.47 6.97 8.07
CA LEU A 73 -1.01 6.07 9.10
C LEU A 73 -0.50 6.45 10.50
N GLU A 74 0.53 7.28 10.61
CA GLU A 74 1.20 7.66 11.86
C GLU A 74 1.75 6.42 12.62
N VAL A 75 2.32 5.47 11.88
CA VAL A 75 2.91 4.22 12.42
C VAL A 75 4.38 4.08 11.98
N PRO A 76 5.21 3.33 12.72
CA PRO A 76 6.54 2.98 12.28
C PRO A 76 6.55 2.20 10.95
N GLU A 77 7.54 2.46 10.09
CA GLU A 77 7.68 1.75 8.81
C GLU A 77 7.89 0.23 8.99
N GLU A 78 8.58 -0.18 10.06
CA GLU A 78 8.87 -1.59 10.34
C GLU A 78 7.59 -2.38 10.62
N ASP A 79 6.75 -1.86 11.52
CA ASP A 79 5.45 -2.44 11.86
C ASP A 79 4.57 -2.57 10.61
N LEU A 80 4.54 -1.53 9.77
CA LEU A 80 3.79 -1.54 8.51
C LEU A 80 4.30 -2.61 7.54
N ARG A 81 5.62 -2.81 7.44
CA ARG A 81 6.22 -3.84 6.58
C ARG A 81 5.92 -5.26 7.10
N GLU A 82 5.81 -5.46 8.40
CA GLU A 82 5.40 -6.73 8.99
C GLU A 82 3.94 -7.05 8.65
N ASP A 83 3.03 -6.08 8.82
CA ASP A 83 1.62 -6.21 8.44
C ASP A 83 1.45 -6.54 6.95
N MET A 84 2.21 -5.86 6.08
CA MET A 84 2.20 -6.10 4.64
C MET A 84 2.68 -7.49 4.27
N ARG A 85 3.70 -8.02 4.97
CA ARG A 85 4.19 -9.39 4.77
C ARG A 85 3.13 -10.42 5.15
N THR A 86 2.47 -10.20 6.28
CA THR A 86 1.33 -11.02 6.72
C THR A 86 0.21 -11.02 5.68
N ALA A 87 -0.08 -9.87 5.08
CA ALA A 87 -1.08 -9.77 4.02
C ALA A 87 -0.70 -10.57 2.75
N VAL A 88 0.59 -10.55 2.37
CA VAL A 88 1.12 -11.35 1.26
C VAL A 88 1.01 -12.85 1.55
N GLU A 89 1.44 -13.28 2.74
CA GLU A 89 1.37 -14.69 3.16
C GLU A 89 -0.07 -15.20 3.13
N ALA A 90 -1.02 -14.44 3.71
CA ALA A 90 -2.43 -14.77 3.69
C ALA A 90 -3.03 -14.81 2.27
N ALA A 91 -2.55 -13.96 1.35
CA ALA A 91 -2.97 -13.99 -0.05
C ALA A 91 -2.44 -15.23 -0.77
N ARG A 92 -1.19 -15.64 -0.49
CA ARG A 92 -0.57 -16.85 -1.06
C ARG A 92 -1.28 -18.12 -0.57
N GLU A 93 -1.59 -18.22 0.72
CA GLU A 93 -2.35 -19.35 1.28
C GLU A 93 -3.70 -19.52 0.58
N ARG A 94 -4.48 -18.43 0.44
CA ARG A 94 -5.79 -18.46 -0.23
C ARG A 94 -5.71 -18.87 -1.70
N MET A 95 -4.66 -18.49 -2.42
CA MET A 95 -4.48 -18.94 -3.80
C MET A 95 -4.09 -20.43 -3.87
N GLY A 96 -3.23 -20.89 -2.95
CA GLY A 96 -2.90 -22.31 -2.83
C GLY A 96 -4.13 -23.17 -2.56
N ASP A 97 -5.06 -22.70 -1.73
CA ASP A 97 -6.34 -23.35 -1.48
C ASP A 97 -7.23 -23.39 -2.74
N LEU A 98 -7.22 -22.33 -3.56
CA LEU A 98 -7.98 -22.25 -4.82
C LEU A 98 -7.45 -23.19 -5.90
N ASP A 99 -6.14 -23.47 -5.95
CA ASP A 99 -5.54 -24.43 -6.88
C ASP A 99 -5.84 -25.90 -6.49
N THR A 100 -6.38 -26.14 -5.28
CA THR A 100 -6.76 -27.47 -4.78
C THR A 100 -8.25 -27.80 -4.86
N LEU A 101 -9.07 -26.88 -5.39
CA LEU A 101 -10.52 -27.04 -5.63
C LEU A 101 -10.81 -27.39 -7.10
#